data_AF-A0A1H8HFU1-F1
#
_entry.id   AF-A0A1H8HFU1-F1
#
_cell.length_a   1.000
_cell.length_b   1.000
_cell.length_c   1.000
_cell.angle_alpha   90.00
_cell.angle_beta   90.00
_cell.angle_gamma   90.00
#
_symmetry.space_group_name_H-M   'P 1'
#
loop_
_entity.id
_entity.type
_entity.pdbx_description
1 polymer ?
#
loop_
_entity_poly.entity_id
_entity_poly.type
_entity_poly.pdbx_seq_one_letter_code
_entity_poly.pdbx_strand_id
1 'polypeptide(L)'
;MADINIEKAPQNTAVLPFYGTGAFFFLLLTLLLYLSADDLRGFYFTPHLLAIVHTAALGWGSMVIFGAAYQLLPVICERDLFSVRLAFISYILLFLGVSWLVAAFWYFIPGGLMITGGTLVFSAAVCYLVNLGLTAGACKKYTVIKAFIFSSALWLVITTGIGLLLAINLRYPFITGDHLNILKLHAHAGLAGWFLQLITGVSAKMVPMFLLGKSKKEKLLQSAFLLQNAGLLLFEADAFFAGITARVLLYALLLAAGVVCWLLYLYDAYRHRMKKVIDTGMKHTMLSFIGLLAALLLIPVIYYSTAPKWSILYGTLLFLGWISGIILGKTFKTLPFIIWNEHYRKLNGKVKVPMPKHLYAEGLLKYQFRGYIIALLLLAAGILTGSLPVIRGALLVFIGVACCYCLNVAKVLMHKTKTADGNISK
;
A
#
# COMPACT_ATOMS: atom_id res chain seq x y z
N MET A 1 27.85 -6.56 -0.59
CA MET A 1 26.66 -6.10 0.16
C MET A 1 26.66 -4.58 0.04
N ALA A 2 25.54 -3.95 -0.34
CA ALA A 2 25.49 -2.49 -0.37
C ALA A 2 25.31 -2.00 1.07
N ASP A 3 26.09 -1.00 1.46
CA ASP A 3 26.08 -0.33 2.76
C ASP A 3 24.64 -0.06 3.22
N ILE A 4 24.18 -0.85 4.17
CA ILE A 4 22.92 -0.63 4.87
C ILE A 4 23.26 -0.83 6.34
N ASN A 5 23.37 0.27 7.08
CA ASN A 5 23.63 0.21 8.50
C ASN A 5 22.35 -0.20 9.25
N ILE A 6 22.25 -1.48 9.60
CA ILE A 6 21.11 -2.08 10.32
C ILE A 6 21.06 -1.60 11.80
N GLU A 7 22.10 -0.94 12.31
CA GLU A 7 22.11 -0.40 13.68
C GLU A 7 21.05 0.67 13.90
N LYS A 8 20.64 1.36 12.84
CA LYS A 8 19.72 2.52 12.86
C LYS A 8 18.24 2.16 12.75
N ALA A 9 17.89 0.89 12.97
CA ALA A 9 16.49 0.46 13.04
C ALA A 9 15.78 1.11 14.25
N PRO A 10 14.57 1.69 14.08
CA PRO A 10 13.82 2.29 15.18
C PRO A 10 13.33 1.25 16.18
N GLN A 11 12.86 1.74 17.34
CA GLN A 11 12.18 0.91 18.33
C GLN A 11 10.90 0.29 17.76
N ASN A 12 10.60 -0.93 18.20
CA ASN A 12 9.47 -1.72 17.74
C ASN A 12 8.10 -1.05 17.91
N THR A 13 7.94 -0.21 18.94
CA THR A 13 6.70 0.53 19.19
C THR A 13 6.33 1.47 18.05
N ALA A 14 7.31 1.93 17.25
CA ALA A 14 7.06 2.75 16.05
C ALA A 14 6.64 1.94 14.82
N VAL A 15 6.73 0.60 14.84
CA VAL A 15 6.61 -0.24 13.64
C VAL A 15 5.63 -1.39 13.81
N LEU A 16 5.73 -2.19 14.87
CA LEU A 16 4.95 -3.41 15.04
C LEU A 16 3.43 -3.17 15.15
N PRO A 17 2.94 -2.13 15.86
CA PRO A 17 1.49 -1.87 15.94
C PRO A 17 0.85 -1.72 14.55
N PHE A 18 1.54 -1.05 13.62
CA PHE A 18 1.09 -0.88 12.25
C PHE A 18 0.92 -2.21 11.50
N TYR A 19 1.86 -3.14 11.64
CA TYR A 19 1.76 -4.46 10.98
C TYR A 19 0.62 -5.31 11.55
N GLY A 20 0.49 -5.35 12.89
CA GLY A 20 -0.57 -6.11 13.56
C GLY A 20 -1.96 -5.58 13.20
N THR A 21 -2.14 -4.27 13.31
CA THR A 21 -3.41 -3.61 13.00
C THR A 21 -3.73 -3.66 11.50
N GLY A 22 -2.73 -3.50 10.64
CA GLY A 22 -2.91 -3.70 9.20
C GLY A 22 -3.41 -5.11 8.86
N ALA A 23 -2.86 -6.15 9.50
CA ALA A 23 -3.35 -7.52 9.31
C ALA A 23 -4.81 -7.69 9.72
N PHE A 24 -5.21 -7.10 10.86
CA PHE A 24 -6.62 -7.07 11.26
C PHE A 24 -7.51 -6.38 10.23
N PHE A 25 -7.11 -5.21 9.73
CA PHE A 25 -7.88 -4.50 8.70
C PHE A 25 -7.94 -5.22 7.36
N PHE A 26 -6.95 -6.04 7.02
CA PHE A 26 -7.04 -6.89 5.82
C PHE A 26 -8.14 -7.96 5.98
N LEU A 27 -8.24 -8.59 7.14
CA LEU A 27 -9.33 -9.52 7.43
C LEU A 27 -10.68 -8.78 7.41
N LEU A 28 -10.78 -7.64 8.09
CA LEU A 28 -11.97 -6.80 8.09
C LEU A 28 -12.38 -6.41 6.66
N LEU A 29 -11.44 -5.99 5.82
CA LEU A 29 -11.68 -5.67 4.41
C LEU A 29 -12.35 -6.84 3.66
N THR A 30 -11.82 -8.05 3.82
CA THR A 30 -12.38 -9.24 3.15
C THR A 30 -13.78 -9.59 3.66
N LEU A 31 -14.05 -9.37 4.95
CA LEU A 31 -15.37 -9.58 5.54
C LEU A 31 -16.37 -8.52 5.04
N LEU A 32 -16.00 -7.24 5.06
CA LEU A 32 -16.86 -6.16 4.55
C LEU A 32 -17.18 -6.35 3.07
N LEU A 33 -16.20 -6.72 2.25
CA LEU A 33 -16.42 -7.07 0.85
C LEU A 33 -17.42 -8.23 0.70
N TYR A 34 -17.31 -9.27 1.52
CA TYR A 34 -18.23 -10.41 1.47
C TYR A 34 -19.66 -10.02 1.85
N LEU A 35 -19.82 -9.22 2.91
CA LEU A 35 -21.13 -8.71 3.36
C LEU A 35 -21.78 -7.80 2.32
N SER A 36 -20.98 -7.01 1.61
CA SER A 36 -21.40 -6.08 0.55
C SER A 36 -21.11 -6.61 -0.86
N ALA A 37 -21.09 -7.94 -1.04
CA ALA A 37 -20.75 -8.55 -2.33
C ALA A 37 -21.65 -8.09 -3.48
N ASP A 38 -22.89 -7.70 -3.16
CA ASP A 38 -23.86 -7.21 -4.14
C ASP A 38 -23.48 -5.85 -4.72
N ASP A 39 -22.88 -4.98 -3.91
CA ASP A 39 -22.46 -3.63 -4.30
C ASP A 39 -21.41 -3.66 -5.41
N LEU A 40 -20.66 -4.76 -5.56
CA LEU A 40 -19.66 -4.96 -6.62
C LEU A 40 -20.28 -5.12 -8.02
N ARG A 41 -21.61 -5.28 -8.11
CA ARG A 41 -22.35 -5.32 -9.40
C ARG A 41 -22.93 -3.95 -9.77
N GLY A 42 -22.94 -3.01 -8.83
CA GLY A 42 -23.62 -1.72 -8.95
C GLY A 42 -22.69 -0.54 -9.26
N PHE A 43 -23.19 0.66 -9.01
CA PHE A 43 -22.44 1.90 -9.16
C PHE A 43 -21.31 1.99 -8.12
N TYR A 44 -20.18 2.59 -8.49
CA TYR A 44 -18.98 2.62 -7.64
C TYR A 44 -19.07 3.57 -6.42
N PHE A 45 -20.08 4.44 -6.39
CA PHE A 45 -20.30 5.39 -5.30
C PHE A 45 -21.49 4.97 -4.45
N THR A 46 -21.25 4.04 -3.53
CA THR A 46 -22.20 3.63 -2.49
C THR A 46 -21.56 3.74 -1.11
N PRO A 47 -22.34 3.90 -0.03
CA PRO A 47 -21.81 4.01 1.33
C PRO A 47 -20.89 2.85 1.73
N HIS A 48 -21.29 1.61 1.43
CA HIS A 48 -20.46 0.43 1.72
C HIS A 48 -19.17 0.41 0.91
N LEU A 49 -19.20 0.78 -0.38
CA LEU A 49 -17.98 0.85 -1.18
C LEU A 49 -17.04 1.95 -0.67
N LEU A 50 -17.57 3.10 -0.23
CA LEU A 50 -16.76 4.13 0.43
C LEU A 50 -16.07 3.59 1.69
N ALA A 51 -16.80 2.87 2.54
CA ALA A 51 -16.22 2.23 3.72
C ALA A 51 -15.13 1.20 3.35
N ILE A 52 -15.39 0.37 2.34
CA ILE A 52 -14.46 -0.67 1.86
C ILE A 52 -13.19 -0.06 1.27
N VAL A 53 -13.29 0.96 0.42
CA VAL A 53 -12.09 1.58 -0.17
C VAL A 53 -11.23 2.28 0.87
N HIS A 54 -11.82 2.90 1.90
CA HIS A 54 -11.07 3.50 3.01
C HIS A 54 -10.48 2.43 3.94
N THR A 55 -11.18 1.31 4.16
CA THR A 55 -10.62 0.14 4.85
C THR A 55 -9.40 -0.39 4.11
N ALA A 56 -9.48 -0.53 2.78
CA ALA A 56 -8.38 -0.99 1.92
C ALA A 56 -7.22 0.00 1.86
N ALA A 57 -7.51 1.28 1.64
CA ALA A 57 -6.51 2.32 1.47
C ALA A 57 -5.82 2.67 2.79
N LEU A 58 -6.59 2.96 3.85
CA LEU A 58 -6.05 3.51 5.09
C LEU A 58 -5.79 2.43 6.14
N GLY A 59 -6.79 1.58 6.40
CA GLY A 59 -6.74 0.56 7.45
C GLY A 59 -5.76 -0.56 7.10
N TRP A 60 -5.73 -0.98 5.83
CA TRP A 60 -4.83 -2.00 5.34
C TRP A 60 -3.55 -1.43 4.72
N GLY A 61 -3.68 -0.73 3.59
CA GLY A 61 -2.56 -0.27 2.77
C GLY A 61 -1.62 0.68 3.51
N SER A 62 -2.12 1.85 3.88
CA SER A 62 -1.35 2.90 4.56
C SER A 62 -0.87 2.46 5.93
N MET A 63 -1.67 1.67 6.68
CA MET A 63 -1.26 1.15 7.98
C MET A 63 0.04 0.34 7.86
N VAL A 64 0.11 -0.67 6.98
CA VAL A 64 1.34 -1.46 6.79
C VAL A 64 2.47 -0.60 6.22
N ILE A 65 2.15 0.29 5.28
CA ILE A 65 3.12 1.20 4.66
C ILE A 65 3.78 2.12 5.69
N PHE A 66 3.04 2.68 6.65
CA PHE A 66 3.59 3.57 7.68
C PHE A 66 4.66 2.83 8.49
N GLY A 67 4.33 1.65 9.02
CA GLY A 67 5.28 0.80 9.74
C GLY A 67 6.49 0.43 8.88
N ALA A 68 6.27 0.04 7.62
CA ALA A 68 7.36 -0.29 6.70
C ALA A 68 8.27 0.90 6.41
N ALA A 69 7.72 2.10 6.19
CA ALA A 69 8.46 3.31 5.88
C ALA A 69 9.27 3.80 7.09
N TYR A 70 8.70 3.77 8.30
CA TYR A 70 9.43 4.11 9.52
C TYR A 70 10.59 3.16 9.80
N GLN A 71 10.51 1.90 9.38
CA GLN A 71 11.65 0.99 9.43
C GLN A 71 12.67 1.26 8.30
N LEU A 72 12.19 1.42 7.07
CA LEU A 72 13.04 1.38 5.89
C LEU A 72 13.81 2.69 5.69
N LEU A 73 13.18 3.85 5.93
CA LEU A 73 13.82 5.14 5.67
C LEU A 73 15.06 5.38 6.55
N PRO A 74 15.02 5.18 7.89
CA PRO A 74 16.21 5.25 8.75
C PRO A 74 17.37 4.39 8.25
N VAL A 75 17.04 3.17 7.83
CA VAL A 75 18.00 2.17 7.34
C VAL A 75 18.61 2.59 5.98
N ILE A 76 17.84 3.20 5.08
CA ILE A 76 18.34 3.78 3.81
C ILE A 76 19.20 5.01 4.06
N CYS A 77 18.85 5.80 5.07
CA CYS A 77 19.52 7.05 5.40
C CYS A 77 20.71 6.88 6.35
N GLU A 78 20.91 5.68 6.89
CA GLU A 78 21.92 5.37 7.90
C GLU A 78 21.84 6.30 9.12
N ARG A 79 20.62 6.67 9.51
CA ARG A 79 20.33 7.52 10.67
C ARG A 79 19.10 7.04 11.40
N ASP A 80 18.98 7.42 12.66
CA ASP A 80 17.81 7.11 13.49
C ASP A 80 16.56 7.82 12.95
N LEU A 81 15.39 7.22 13.18
CA LEU A 81 14.10 7.87 12.90
C LEU A 81 13.99 9.17 13.71
N PHE A 82 13.51 10.25 13.08
CA PHE A 82 13.42 11.56 13.74
C PHE A 82 12.66 11.49 15.08
N SER A 83 11.47 10.88 15.11
CA SER A 83 10.73 10.71 16.36
C SER A 83 9.90 9.43 16.41
N VAL A 84 10.28 8.53 17.33
CA VAL A 84 9.50 7.32 17.68
C VAL A 84 8.14 7.69 18.26
N ARG A 85 8.07 8.75 19.09
CA ARG A 85 6.80 9.23 19.66
C ARG A 85 5.85 9.71 18.58
N LEU A 86 6.35 10.47 17.59
CA LEU A 86 5.53 10.97 16.48
C LEU A 86 5.01 9.83 15.59
N ALA A 87 5.80 8.77 15.39
CA ALA A 87 5.35 7.56 14.70
C ALA A 87 4.25 6.82 15.47
N PHE A 88 4.34 6.76 16.80
CA PHE A 88 3.28 6.15 17.61
C PHE A 88 2.01 7.01 17.67
N ILE A 89 2.15 8.34 17.72
CA ILE A 89 1.00 9.26 17.63
C ILE A 89 0.31 9.09 16.28
N SER A 90 1.05 9.04 15.16
CA SER A 90 0.44 8.84 13.83
C SER A 90 -0.28 7.49 13.74
N TYR A 91 0.21 6.44 14.41
CA TYR A 91 -0.49 5.17 14.54
C TYR A 91 -1.86 5.32 15.22
N ILE A 92 -1.89 5.93 16.40
CA ILE A 92 -3.14 6.09 17.17
C ILE A 92 -4.15 6.94 16.38
N LEU A 93 -3.69 8.06 15.79
CA LEU A 93 -4.52 8.93 14.97
C LEU A 93 -5.07 8.18 13.75
N LEU A 94 -4.24 7.41 13.04
CA LEU A 94 -4.67 6.66 11.86
C LEU A 94 -5.67 5.55 12.25
N PHE A 95 -5.40 4.81 13.33
CA PHE A 95 -6.25 3.72 13.81
C PHE A 95 -7.64 4.22 14.21
N LEU A 96 -7.72 5.25 15.07
CA LEU A 96 -8.99 5.82 15.51
C LEU A 96 -9.70 6.50 14.34
N GLY A 97 -8.96 7.27 13.53
CA GLY A 97 -9.48 7.99 12.38
C GLY A 97 -10.13 7.06 11.36
N VAL A 98 -9.43 6.00 10.94
CA VAL A 98 -10.00 5.04 9.97
C VAL A 98 -11.17 4.25 10.57
N SER A 99 -11.12 3.89 11.86
CA SER A 99 -12.21 3.14 12.50
C SER A 99 -13.51 3.94 12.52
N TRP A 100 -13.44 5.22 12.91
CA TRP A 100 -14.60 6.12 12.89
C TRP A 100 -15.05 6.45 11.47
N LEU A 101 -14.11 6.71 10.56
CA LEU A 101 -14.44 7.06 9.18
C LEU A 101 -15.13 5.89 8.45
N VAL A 102 -14.64 4.67 8.60
CA VAL A 102 -15.25 3.46 8.01
C VAL A 102 -16.64 3.22 8.59
N ALA A 103 -16.81 3.35 9.91
CA ALA A 103 -18.13 3.23 10.52
C ALA A 103 -19.11 4.31 10.00
N ALA A 104 -18.65 5.55 9.90
CA ALA A 104 -19.46 6.65 9.38
C ALA A 104 -19.86 6.45 7.91
N PHE A 105 -18.96 5.94 7.06
CA PHE A 105 -19.30 5.60 5.68
C PHE A 105 -20.27 4.41 5.61
N TRP A 106 -20.04 3.37 6.40
CA TRP A 106 -20.85 2.15 6.36
C TRP A 106 -22.32 2.43 6.65
N TYR A 107 -22.60 3.23 7.67
CA TYR A 107 -23.96 3.63 8.04
C TYR A 107 -24.41 4.96 7.40
N PHE A 108 -23.59 5.54 6.54
CA PHE A 108 -23.80 6.84 5.89
C PHE A 108 -24.24 7.95 6.86
N ILE A 109 -23.40 8.23 7.86
CA ILE A 109 -23.64 9.24 8.90
C ILE A 109 -22.75 10.47 8.63
N PRO A 110 -23.15 11.41 7.77
CA PRO A 110 -22.39 12.64 7.54
C PRO A 110 -22.45 13.55 8.77
N GLY A 111 -21.36 14.29 9.02
CA GLY A 111 -21.24 15.21 10.16
C GLY A 111 -20.14 14.80 11.14
N GLY A 112 -20.40 14.97 12.44
CA GLY A 112 -19.37 14.90 13.49
C GLY A 112 -18.47 13.66 13.41
N LEU A 113 -19.04 12.46 13.37
CA LEU A 113 -18.25 11.21 13.35
C LEU A 113 -17.34 11.13 12.10
N MET A 114 -17.88 11.44 10.92
CA MET A 114 -17.16 11.39 9.65
C MET A 114 -16.05 12.46 9.59
N ILE A 115 -16.35 13.70 10.01
CA ILE A 115 -15.42 14.83 10.00
C ILE A 115 -14.30 14.62 11.04
N THR A 116 -14.62 14.11 12.23
CA THR A 116 -13.61 13.77 13.23
C THR A 116 -12.73 12.63 12.74
N GLY A 117 -13.31 11.56 12.17
CA GLY A 117 -12.55 10.47 11.55
C GLY A 117 -11.59 10.98 10.47
N GLY A 118 -12.08 11.81 9.54
CA GLY A 118 -11.27 12.44 8.49
C GLY A 118 -10.16 13.35 9.04
N THR A 119 -10.45 14.15 10.07
CA THR A 119 -9.48 15.05 10.71
C THR A 119 -8.34 14.26 11.37
N LEU A 120 -8.65 13.15 12.03
CA LEU A 120 -7.63 12.27 12.62
C LEU A 120 -6.74 11.64 11.55
N VAL A 121 -7.33 11.16 10.44
CA VAL A 121 -6.57 10.61 9.30
C VAL A 121 -5.66 11.68 8.68
N PHE A 122 -6.16 12.89 8.44
CA PHE A 122 -5.37 14.01 7.94
C PHE A 122 -4.20 14.34 8.89
N SER A 123 -4.48 14.41 10.19
CA SER A 123 -3.46 14.66 11.21
C SER A 123 -2.38 13.56 11.22
N ALA A 124 -2.77 12.29 11.08
CA ALA A 124 -1.83 11.18 10.95
C ALA A 124 -0.93 11.32 9.71
N ALA A 125 -1.49 11.75 8.56
CA ALA A 125 -0.74 12.02 7.35
C ALA A 125 0.27 13.16 7.52
N VAL A 126 -0.11 14.24 8.22
CA VAL A 126 0.80 15.34 8.56
C VAL A 126 1.93 14.87 9.49
N CYS A 127 1.61 14.11 10.54
CA CYS A 127 2.62 13.51 11.42
C CYS A 127 3.59 12.62 10.63
N TYR A 128 3.08 11.83 9.68
CA TYR A 128 3.89 11.00 8.81
C TYR A 128 4.82 11.81 7.91
N LEU A 129 4.30 12.85 7.24
CA LEU A 129 5.10 13.74 6.39
C LEU A 129 6.22 14.41 7.19
N VAL A 130 5.91 14.97 8.37
CA VAL A 130 6.90 15.62 9.23
C VAL A 130 7.99 14.64 9.67
N ASN A 131 7.60 13.45 10.15
CA ASN A 131 8.56 12.46 10.63
C ASN A 131 9.48 11.96 9.50
N LEU A 132 8.92 11.65 8.32
CA LEU A 132 9.72 11.25 7.17
C LEU A 132 10.57 12.38 6.62
N GLY A 133 10.03 13.60 6.50
CA GLY A 133 10.73 14.76 5.97
C GLY A 133 11.96 15.11 6.80
N LEU A 134 11.82 15.15 8.13
CA LEU A 134 12.93 15.42 9.03
C LEU A 134 13.95 14.27 9.10
N THR A 135 13.48 13.01 9.00
CA THR A 135 14.38 11.86 8.86
C THR A 135 15.17 11.93 7.55
N ALA A 136 14.52 12.28 6.43
CA ALA A 136 15.10 12.34 5.10
C ALA A 136 16.04 13.54 4.89
N GLY A 137 15.73 14.70 5.48
CA GLY A 137 16.52 15.93 5.37
C GLY A 137 17.92 15.80 5.95
N ALA A 138 18.14 14.87 6.88
CA ALA A 138 19.45 14.60 7.47
C ALA A 138 20.36 13.69 6.63
N CYS A 139 19.87 13.18 5.50
CA CYS A 139 20.56 12.17 4.71
C CYS A 139 21.46 12.81 3.63
N LYS A 140 22.78 12.52 3.67
CA LYS A 140 23.80 13.24 2.88
C LYS A 140 23.73 13.09 1.35
N LYS A 141 23.06 12.06 0.81
CA LYS A 141 23.01 11.79 -0.65
C LYS A 141 21.60 11.97 -1.20
N TYR A 142 21.39 12.90 -2.14
CA TYR A 142 20.13 12.97 -2.89
C TYR A 142 19.99 11.71 -3.77
N THR A 143 18.78 11.15 -3.84
CA THR A 143 18.46 10.04 -4.75
C THR A 143 17.03 10.19 -5.22
N VAL A 144 16.74 9.77 -6.46
CA VAL A 144 15.37 9.79 -7.02
C VAL A 144 14.39 9.01 -6.14
N ILE A 145 14.85 7.95 -5.49
CA ILE A 145 14.07 7.15 -4.53
C ILE A 145 13.54 8.02 -3.38
N LYS A 146 14.34 8.95 -2.86
CA LYS A 146 13.90 9.89 -1.81
C LYS A 146 12.86 10.86 -2.33
N ALA A 147 13.02 11.35 -3.56
CA ALA A 147 12.04 12.23 -4.19
C ALA A 147 10.68 11.53 -4.30
N PHE A 148 10.64 10.26 -4.72
CA PHE A 148 9.42 9.44 -4.71
C PHE A 148 8.80 9.30 -3.32
N ILE A 149 9.59 8.96 -2.30
CA ILE A 149 9.09 8.79 -0.92
C ILE A 149 8.53 10.12 -0.39
N PHE A 150 9.24 11.22 -0.55
CA PHE A 150 8.79 12.53 -0.07
C PHE A 150 7.56 13.03 -0.85
N SER A 151 7.58 12.93 -2.18
CA SER A 151 6.44 13.25 -3.05
C SER A 151 5.20 12.45 -2.65
N SER A 152 5.35 11.16 -2.38
CA SER A 152 4.22 10.33 -1.91
C SER A 152 3.63 10.84 -0.61
N ALA A 153 4.47 11.21 0.38
CA ALA A 153 3.99 11.72 1.66
C ALA A 153 3.24 13.06 1.51
N LEU A 154 3.71 13.93 0.60
CA LEU A 154 3.02 15.18 0.27
C LEU A 154 1.65 14.89 -0.39
N TRP A 155 1.62 13.99 -1.37
CA TRP A 155 0.38 13.56 -2.01
C TRP A 155 -0.61 12.91 -1.04
N LEU A 156 -0.15 12.20 -0.02
CA LEU A 156 -1.03 11.68 1.04
C LEU A 156 -1.70 12.81 1.83
N VAL A 157 -0.96 13.86 2.19
CA VAL A 157 -1.52 15.03 2.89
C VAL A 157 -2.54 15.73 1.99
N ILE A 158 -2.24 15.91 0.70
CA ILE A 158 -3.19 16.47 -0.28
C ILE A 158 -4.45 15.60 -0.38
N THR A 159 -4.28 14.28 -0.58
CA THR A 159 -5.39 13.32 -0.71
C THR A 159 -6.30 13.36 0.51
N THR A 160 -5.73 13.26 1.71
CA THR A 160 -6.48 13.26 2.97
C THR A 160 -7.12 14.62 3.24
N GLY A 161 -6.47 15.72 2.84
CA GLY A 161 -7.04 17.07 2.88
C GLY A 161 -8.27 17.21 1.99
N ILE A 162 -8.19 16.80 0.73
CA ILE A 162 -9.34 16.78 -0.20
C ILE A 162 -10.45 15.88 0.36
N GLY A 163 -10.11 14.69 0.88
CA GLY A 163 -11.08 13.76 1.47
C GLY A 163 -11.81 14.36 2.68
N LEU A 164 -11.09 15.08 3.56
CA LEU A 164 -11.68 15.79 4.68
C LEU A 164 -12.61 16.91 4.22
N LEU A 165 -12.21 17.69 3.20
CA LEU A 165 -13.06 18.72 2.61
C LEU A 165 -14.35 18.12 2.00
N LEU A 166 -14.26 16.97 1.33
CA LEU A 166 -15.42 16.24 0.81
C LEU A 166 -16.35 15.77 1.95
N ALA A 167 -15.79 15.25 3.05
CA ALA A 167 -16.57 14.85 4.22
C ALA A 167 -17.28 16.03 4.89
N ILE A 168 -16.63 17.18 5.02
CA ILE A 168 -17.24 18.41 5.52
C ILE A 168 -18.35 18.86 4.58
N ASN A 169 -18.12 18.81 3.26
CA ASN A 169 -19.09 19.22 2.25
C ASN A 169 -20.39 18.39 2.27
N LEU A 170 -20.32 17.11 2.65
CA LEU A 170 -21.52 16.27 2.83
C LEU A 170 -22.43 16.75 3.96
N ARG A 171 -21.89 17.46 4.96
CA ARG A 171 -22.65 18.03 6.08
C ARG A 171 -22.98 19.51 5.88
N TYR A 172 -22.01 20.27 5.38
CA TYR A 172 -22.08 21.71 5.15
C TYR A 172 -21.71 21.95 3.69
N PRO A 173 -22.68 21.96 2.75
CA PRO A 173 -22.37 22.13 1.34
C PRO A 173 -21.71 23.49 1.05
N PHE A 174 -20.48 23.48 0.54
CA PHE A 174 -19.73 24.69 0.15
C PHE A 174 -19.00 24.54 -1.19
N ILE A 175 -18.80 23.31 -1.68
CA ILE A 175 -18.24 23.02 -3.00
C ILE A 175 -19.34 23.28 -4.03
N THR A 176 -19.10 24.28 -4.90
CA THR A 176 -20.06 24.70 -5.94
C THR A 176 -19.99 23.84 -7.21
N GLY A 177 -18.91 23.09 -7.42
CA GLY A 177 -18.73 22.16 -8.54
C GLY A 177 -19.29 20.75 -8.29
N ASP A 178 -19.16 19.87 -9.28
CA ASP A 178 -19.58 18.48 -9.18
C ASP A 178 -18.76 17.71 -8.13
N HIS A 179 -19.43 17.25 -7.06
CA HIS A 179 -18.85 16.45 -5.99
C HIS A 179 -18.17 15.17 -6.52
N LEU A 180 -18.75 14.52 -7.54
CA LEU A 180 -18.18 13.30 -8.12
C LEU A 180 -16.88 13.59 -8.88
N ASN A 181 -16.71 14.77 -9.45
CA ASN A 181 -15.45 15.15 -10.09
C ASN A 181 -14.35 15.36 -9.04
N ILE A 182 -14.62 16.08 -7.95
CA ILE A 182 -13.65 16.24 -6.86
C ILE A 182 -13.34 14.89 -6.18
N LEU A 183 -14.32 13.99 -6.09
CA LEU A 183 -14.10 12.62 -5.63
C LEU A 183 -13.12 11.85 -6.53
N LYS A 184 -13.22 12.01 -7.86
CA LYS A 184 -12.26 11.39 -8.80
C LYS A 184 -10.86 11.96 -8.61
N LEU A 185 -10.73 13.27 -8.40
CA LEU A 185 -9.45 13.93 -8.07
C LEU A 185 -8.85 13.34 -6.78
N HIS A 186 -9.63 13.30 -5.71
CA HIS A 186 -9.24 12.66 -4.44
C HIS A 186 -8.75 11.21 -4.65
N ALA A 187 -9.49 10.41 -5.41
CA ALA A 187 -9.14 9.02 -5.66
C ALA A 187 -7.81 8.88 -6.42
N HIS A 188 -7.55 9.71 -7.44
CA HIS A 188 -6.33 9.64 -8.24
C HIS A 188 -5.12 10.25 -7.50
N ALA A 189 -5.29 11.33 -6.74
CA ALA A 189 -4.28 11.83 -5.81
C ALA A 189 -3.85 10.72 -4.82
N GLY A 190 -4.80 9.91 -4.32
CA GLY A 190 -4.49 8.78 -3.44
C GLY A 190 -3.81 7.61 -4.16
N LEU A 191 -4.33 7.18 -5.30
CA LEU A 191 -3.81 6.01 -6.01
C LEU A 191 -2.48 6.29 -6.72
N ALA A 192 -2.42 7.36 -7.52
CA ALA A 192 -1.23 7.76 -8.28
C ALA A 192 -0.27 8.61 -7.44
N GLY A 193 -0.77 9.51 -6.62
CA GLY A 193 0.09 10.39 -5.81
C GLY A 193 0.67 9.66 -4.59
N TRP A 194 -0.18 9.04 -3.77
CA TRP A 194 0.29 8.34 -2.57
C TRP A 194 0.85 6.95 -2.88
N PHE A 195 0.04 6.01 -3.39
CA PHE A 195 0.48 4.63 -3.56
C PHE A 195 1.54 4.45 -4.66
N LEU A 196 1.31 4.96 -5.87
CA LEU A 196 2.21 4.72 -7.01
C LEU A 196 3.59 5.32 -6.79
N GLN A 197 3.68 6.56 -6.31
CA GLN A 197 4.96 7.21 -6.03
C GLN A 197 5.75 6.41 -4.98
N LEU A 198 5.11 6.05 -3.86
CA LEU A 198 5.79 5.33 -2.80
C LEU A 198 6.25 3.94 -3.27
N ILE A 199 5.35 3.18 -3.90
CA ILE A 199 5.65 1.84 -4.41
C ILE A 199 6.77 1.91 -5.45
N THR A 200 6.77 2.90 -6.34
CA THR A 200 7.82 3.12 -7.32
C THR A 200 9.18 3.32 -6.64
N GLY A 201 9.28 4.29 -5.73
CA GLY A 201 10.53 4.59 -5.01
C GLY A 201 11.02 3.42 -4.16
N VAL A 202 10.15 2.85 -3.32
CA VAL A 202 10.49 1.78 -2.38
C VAL A 202 10.87 0.49 -3.12
N SER A 203 10.12 0.10 -4.15
CA SER A 203 10.43 -1.10 -4.94
C SER A 203 11.74 -0.99 -5.71
N ALA A 204 12.10 0.21 -6.19
CA ALA A 204 13.37 0.47 -6.84
C ALA A 204 14.58 0.20 -5.92
N LYS A 205 14.40 0.28 -4.60
CA LYS A 205 15.40 -0.17 -3.62
C LYS A 205 15.23 -1.65 -3.23
N MET A 206 14.00 -2.05 -2.85
CA MET A 206 13.75 -3.36 -2.24
C MET A 206 13.85 -4.52 -3.22
N VAL A 207 13.35 -4.38 -4.46
CA VAL A 207 13.38 -5.47 -5.44
C VAL A 207 14.83 -5.84 -5.80
N PRO A 208 15.73 -4.92 -6.18
CA PRO A 208 17.12 -5.25 -6.41
C PRO A 208 17.80 -5.86 -5.18
N MET A 209 17.52 -5.34 -3.97
CA MET A 209 18.08 -5.85 -2.72
C MET A 209 17.76 -7.32 -2.48
N PHE A 210 16.49 -7.74 -2.65
CA PHE A 210 16.10 -9.15 -2.41
C PHE A 210 16.51 -10.11 -3.51
N LEU A 211 16.71 -9.61 -4.72
CA LEU A 211 17.19 -10.40 -5.86
C LEU A 211 18.72 -10.42 -5.96
N LEU A 212 19.43 -9.60 -5.19
CA LEU A 212 20.84 -9.30 -5.40
C LEU A 212 21.09 -8.85 -6.85
N GLY A 213 20.18 -8.02 -7.36
CA GLY A 213 20.23 -7.41 -8.69
C GLY A 213 20.84 -6.02 -8.64
N LYS A 214 21.34 -5.57 -9.79
CA LYS A 214 21.86 -4.22 -9.98
C LYS A 214 21.26 -3.63 -11.25
N SER A 215 20.89 -2.35 -11.22
CA SER A 215 20.54 -1.59 -12.41
C SER A 215 21.34 -0.30 -12.40
N LYS A 216 21.96 0.02 -13.53
CA LYS A 216 22.68 1.29 -13.75
C LYS A 216 21.80 2.34 -14.44
N LYS A 217 20.54 1.99 -14.74
CA LYS A 217 19.63 2.83 -15.56
C LYS A 217 18.87 3.85 -14.73
N GLU A 218 19.58 4.66 -13.93
CA GLU A 218 18.95 5.66 -13.05
C GLU A 218 18.09 6.67 -13.80
N LYS A 219 18.45 6.99 -15.06
CA LYS A 219 17.64 7.83 -15.96
C LYS A 219 16.21 7.33 -16.11
N LEU A 220 15.97 6.01 -16.12
CA LEU A 220 14.61 5.46 -16.18
C LEU A 220 13.79 5.81 -14.94
N LEU A 221 14.40 5.83 -13.75
CA LEU A 221 13.71 6.26 -12.53
C LEU A 221 13.45 7.77 -12.53
N GLN A 222 14.38 8.57 -13.05
CA GLN A 222 14.19 10.02 -13.20
C GLN A 222 13.02 10.32 -14.16
N SER A 223 12.99 9.66 -15.31
CA SER A 223 11.87 9.75 -16.26
C SER A 223 10.57 9.26 -15.64
N ALA A 224 10.58 8.16 -14.89
CA ALA A 224 9.40 7.69 -14.17
C ALA A 224 8.87 8.75 -13.20
N PHE A 225 9.75 9.38 -12.41
CA PHE A 225 9.37 10.41 -11.44
C PHE A 225 8.73 11.62 -12.14
N LEU A 226 9.38 12.11 -13.20
CA LEU A 226 8.91 13.26 -13.97
C LEU A 226 7.56 12.96 -14.63
N LEU A 227 7.46 11.85 -15.36
CA LEU A 227 6.26 11.48 -16.13
C LEU A 227 5.06 11.18 -15.23
N GLN A 228 5.26 10.46 -14.11
CA GLN A 228 4.18 10.16 -13.17
C GLN A 228 3.66 11.43 -12.48
N ASN A 229 4.54 12.32 -12.02
CA ASN A 229 4.12 13.57 -11.39
C ASN A 229 3.55 14.57 -12.41
N ALA A 230 4.13 14.68 -13.61
CA ALA A 230 3.60 15.54 -14.66
C ALA A 230 2.20 15.09 -15.10
N GLY A 231 2.02 13.79 -15.37
CA GLY A 231 0.70 13.23 -15.71
C GLY A 231 -0.32 13.48 -14.62
N LEU A 232 0.03 13.25 -13.35
CA LEU A 232 -0.88 13.49 -12.22
C LEU A 232 -1.19 14.98 -12.04
N LEU A 233 -0.18 15.86 -11.96
CA LEU A 233 -0.40 17.30 -11.75
C LEU A 233 -1.22 17.93 -12.89
N LEU A 234 -0.94 17.55 -14.13
CA LEU A 234 -1.71 18.03 -15.29
C LEU A 234 -3.15 17.52 -15.25
N PHE A 235 -3.37 16.26 -14.86
CA PHE A 235 -4.71 15.73 -14.65
C PHE A 235 -5.46 16.48 -13.55
N GLU A 236 -4.86 16.64 -12.37
CA GLU A 236 -5.49 17.32 -11.23
C GLU A 236 -5.85 18.77 -11.58
N ALA A 237 -4.94 19.50 -12.23
CA ALA A 237 -5.17 20.88 -12.64
C ALA A 237 -6.24 21.01 -13.74
N ASP A 238 -6.13 20.26 -14.84
CA ASP A 238 -7.09 20.34 -15.94
C ASP A 238 -8.48 19.88 -15.51
N ALA A 239 -8.58 18.75 -14.79
CA ALA A 239 -9.87 18.24 -14.34
C ALA A 239 -10.54 19.12 -13.28
N PHE A 240 -9.77 19.86 -12.47
CA PHE A 240 -10.33 20.82 -11.52
C PHE A 240 -10.88 22.08 -12.22
N PHE A 241 -10.13 22.67 -13.15
CA PHE A 241 -10.52 23.95 -13.79
C PHE A 241 -11.42 23.79 -15.02
N ALA A 242 -11.18 22.77 -15.85
CA ALA A 242 -11.85 22.56 -17.13
C ALA A 242 -12.74 21.29 -17.15
N GLY A 243 -12.80 20.54 -16.05
CA GLY A 243 -13.53 19.28 -15.97
C GLY A 243 -12.82 18.12 -16.68
N ILE A 244 -13.39 16.92 -16.56
CA ILE A 244 -12.80 15.70 -17.16
C ILE A 244 -13.22 15.61 -18.63
N THR A 245 -12.29 15.94 -19.52
CA THR A 245 -12.45 15.83 -20.98
C THR A 245 -11.62 14.67 -21.55
N ALA A 246 -11.61 14.49 -22.87
CA ALA A 246 -10.78 13.48 -23.55
C ALA A 246 -9.26 13.63 -23.27
N ARG A 247 -8.82 14.82 -22.83
CA ARG A 247 -7.43 15.07 -22.41
C ARG A 247 -6.97 14.18 -21.26
N VAL A 248 -7.90 13.60 -20.47
CA VAL A 248 -7.58 12.60 -19.44
C VAL A 248 -6.76 11.43 -20.00
N LEU A 249 -6.99 11.04 -21.25
CA LEU A 249 -6.25 9.95 -21.89
C LEU A 249 -4.78 10.32 -22.15
N LEU A 250 -4.50 11.59 -22.45
CA LEU A 250 -3.13 12.10 -22.59
C LEU A 250 -2.39 12.05 -21.25
N TYR A 251 -3.03 12.50 -20.17
CA TYR A 251 -2.43 12.48 -18.83
C TYR A 251 -2.23 11.04 -18.31
N ALA A 252 -3.19 10.16 -18.58
CA ALA A 252 -3.06 8.74 -18.32
C ALA A 252 -1.91 8.10 -19.11
N LEU A 253 -1.71 8.51 -20.37
CA LEU A 253 -0.58 8.03 -21.19
C LEU A 253 0.78 8.49 -20.62
N LEU A 254 0.89 9.74 -20.17
CA LEU A 254 2.10 10.24 -19.50
C LEU A 254 2.40 9.41 -18.24
N LEU A 255 1.38 9.20 -17.40
CA LEU A 255 1.51 8.38 -16.19
C LEU A 255 1.91 6.94 -16.53
N ALA A 256 1.26 6.32 -17.52
CA ALA A 256 1.56 4.97 -17.99
C ALA A 256 2.99 4.85 -18.55
N ALA A 257 3.47 5.85 -19.30
CA ALA A 257 4.85 5.91 -19.77
C ALA A 257 5.84 5.95 -18.59
N GLY A 258 5.52 6.72 -17.54
CA GLY A 258 6.29 6.72 -16.30
C GLY A 258 6.30 5.37 -15.58
N VAL A 259 5.17 4.66 -15.54
CA VAL A 259 5.09 3.28 -15.03
C VAL A 259 5.96 2.33 -15.86
N VAL A 260 5.93 2.44 -17.19
CA VAL A 260 6.79 1.64 -18.08
C VAL A 260 8.27 1.90 -17.79
N CYS A 261 8.70 3.16 -17.66
CA CYS A 261 10.09 3.48 -17.30
C CYS A 261 10.51 2.82 -15.98
N TRP A 262 9.65 2.87 -14.96
CA TRP A 262 9.90 2.21 -13.68
C TRP A 262 9.98 0.68 -13.81
N LEU A 263 9.06 0.04 -14.51
CA LEU A 263 9.07 -1.41 -14.72
C LEU A 263 10.29 -1.86 -15.55
N LEU A 264 10.74 -1.06 -16.52
CA LEU A 264 11.98 -1.32 -17.26
C LEU A 264 13.21 -1.23 -16.36
N TYR A 265 13.24 -0.30 -15.41
CA TYR A 265 14.30 -0.24 -14.39
C TYR A 265 14.31 -1.52 -13.53
N LEU A 266 13.14 -1.96 -13.05
CA LEU A 266 13.02 -3.19 -12.27
C LEU A 266 13.38 -4.43 -13.08
N TYR A 267 13.01 -4.48 -14.36
CA TYR A 267 13.37 -5.55 -15.27
C TYR A 267 14.88 -5.62 -15.49
N ASP A 268 15.57 -4.48 -15.63
CA ASP A 268 17.03 -4.42 -15.73
C ASP A 268 17.70 -5.02 -14.47
N ALA A 269 17.22 -4.63 -13.28
CA ALA A 269 17.71 -5.19 -12.02
C ALA A 269 17.42 -6.69 -11.91
N TYR A 270 16.26 -7.15 -12.38
CA TYR A 270 15.89 -8.55 -12.41
C TYR A 270 16.77 -9.35 -13.38
N ARG A 271 17.10 -8.82 -14.56
CA ARG A 271 17.98 -9.48 -15.54
C ARG A 271 19.39 -9.69 -14.96
N HIS A 272 19.92 -8.70 -14.26
CA HIS A 272 21.26 -8.73 -13.66
C HIS A 272 21.29 -9.27 -12.22
N ARG A 273 20.33 -10.13 -11.86
CA ARG A 273 20.24 -10.72 -10.53
C ARG A 273 21.18 -11.92 -10.35
N MET A 274 21.80 -11.98 -9.18
CA MET A 274 22.56 -13.16 -8.74
C MET A 274 21.61 -14.26 -8.23
N LYS A 275 20.55 -13.89 -7.51
CA LYS A 275 19.60 -14.87 -6.97
C LYS A 275 18.61 -15.32 -8.04
N LYS A 276 18.80 -16.52 -8.60
CA LYS A 276 17.93 -17.05 -9.67
C LYS A 276 16.58 -17.57 -9.14
N VAL A 277 16.58 -18.20 -7.97
CA VAL A 277 15.37 -18.73 -7.33
C VAL A 277 14.55 -17.62 -6.69
N ILE A 278 13.31 -17.48 -7.15
CA ILE A 278 12.36 -16.47 -6.68
C ILE A 278 11.48 -17.10 -5.61
N ASP A 279 11.57 -16.59 -4.39
CA ASP A 279 10.72 -17.02 -3.29
C ASP A 279 9.28 -16.49 -3.42
N THR A 280 8.34 -17.12 -2.70
CA THR A 280 6.90 -16.84 -2.79
C THR A 280 6.55 -15.36 -2.55
N GLY A 281 7.23 -14.69 -1.61
CA GLY A 281 7.00 -13.26 -1.36
C GLY A 281 7.35 -12.39 -2.57
N MET A 282 8.44 -12.72 -3.27
CA MET A 282 8.77 -12.05 -4.54
C MET A 282 7.80 -12.39 -5.67
N LYS A 283 7.25 -13.62 -5.72
CA LYS A 283 6.21 -13.97 -6.70
C LYS A 283 4.94 -13.12 -6.53
N HIS A 284 4.53 -12.87 -5.29
CA HIS A 284 3.46 -11.91 -4.98
C HIS A 284 3.77 -10.51 -5.56
N THR A 285 4.98 -9.99 -5.36
CA THR A 285 5.40 -8.69 -5.93
C THR A 285 5.36 -8.67 -7.47
N MET A 286 5.74 -9.77 -8.13
CA MET A 286 5.70 -9.81 -9.60
C MET A 286 4.27 -9.86 -10.12
N LEU A 287 3.41 -10.67 -9.49
CA LEU A 287 1.99 -10.75 -9.82
C LEU A 287 1.28 -9.40 -9.65
N SER A 288 1.61 -8.63 -8.62
CA SER A 288 0.99 -7.32 -8.41
C SER A 288 1.26 -6.32 -9.53
N PHE A 289 2.38 -6.42 -10.24
CA PHE A 289 2.64 -5.55 -11.40
C PHE A 289 1.73 -5.91 -12.58
N ILE A 290 1.33 -7.18 -12.71
CA ILE A 290 0.31 -7.59 -13.70
C ILE A 290 -1.04 -6.94 -13.34
N GLY A 291 -1.41 -6.94 -12.05
CA GLY A 291 -2.62 -6.25 -11.58
C GLY A 291 -2.63 -4.75 -11.91
N LEU A 292 -1.50 -4.06 -11.69
CA LEU A 292 -1.34 -2.65 -12.05
C LEU A 292 -1.49 -2.43 -13.56
N LEU A 293 -0.78 -3.21 -14.38
CA LEU A 293 -0.83 -3.09 -15.83
C LEU A 293 -2.24 -3.36 -16.37
N ALA A 294 -2.92 -4.38 -15.85
CA ALA A 294 -4.30 -4.68 -16.19
C ALA A 294 -5.24 -3.51 -15.84
N ALA A 295 -5.06 -2.88 -14.68
CA ALA A 295 -5.83 -1.69 -14.30
C ALA A 295 -5.59 -0.51 -15.24
N LEU A 296 -4.33 -0.24 -15.61
CA LEU A 296 -4.00 0.85 -16.55
C LEU A 296 -4.62 0.63 -17.94
N LEU A 297 -4.64 -0.61 -18.42
CA LEU A 297 -5.28 -0.97 -19.69
C LEU A 297 -6.80 -0.78 -19.69
N LEU A 298 -7.44 -0.72 -18.51
CA LEU A 298 -8.88 -0.44 -18.41
C LEU A 298 -9.21 1.05 -18.52
N ILE A 299 -8.25 1.97 -18.40
CA ILE A 299 -8.54 3.42 -18.41
C ILE A 299 -9.31 3.86 -19.67
N PRO A 300 -8.92 3.47 -20.90
CA PRO A 300 -9.71 3.81 -22.09
C PRO A 300 -11.10 3.18 -22.06
N VAL A 301 -11.23 1.95 -21.57
CA VAL A 301 -12.52 1.24 -21.48
C VAL A 301 -13.47 1.98 -20.53
N ILE A 302 -12.99 2.42 -19.37
CA ILE A 302 -13.76 3.18 -18.39
C ILE A 302 -14.18 4.54 -18.95
N TYR A 303 -13.32 5.18 -19.76
CA TYR A 303 -13.65 6.46 -20.37
C TYR A 303 -14.80 6.35 -21.39
N TYR A 304 -14.82 5.30 -22.21
CA TYR A 304 -15.83 5.12 -23.27
C TYR A 304 -17.07 4.33 -22.84
N SER A 305 -16.99 3.52 -21.78
CA SER A 305 -18.10 2.69 -21.31
C SER A 305 -18.73 3.25 -20.05
N THR A 306 -20.05 3.39 -20.04
CA THR A 306 -20.83 3.77 -18.86
C THR A 306 -21.11 2.60 -17.90
N ALA A 307 -20.84 1.35 -18.32
CA ALA A 307 -21.08 0.17 -17.50
C ALA A 307 -20.24 0.17 -16.20
N PRO A 308 -20.86 0.14 -15.01
CA PRO A 308 -20.14 0.29 -13.73
C PRO A 308 -19.08 -0.78 -13.46
N LYS A 309 -19.25 -1.98 -14.01
CA LYS A 309 -18.34 -3.12 -13.82
C LYS A 309 -16.88 -2.81 -14.15
N TRP A 310 -16.62 -1.92 -15.10
CA TRP A 310 -15.25 -1.54 -15.48
C TRP A 310 -14.57 -0.71 -14.40
N SER A 311 -15.29 0.24 -13.80
CA SER A 311 -14.81 1.03 -12.66
C SER A 311 -14.60 0.17 -11.41
N ILE A 312 -15.52 -0.77 -11.14
CA ILE A 312 -15.37 -1.73 -10.04
C ILE A 312 -14.15 -2.63 -10.27
N LEU A 313 -13.97 -3.16 -11.48
CA LEU A 313 -12.82 -4.00 -11.81
C LEU A 313 -11.51 -3.23 -11.71
N TYR A 314 -11.48 -1.98 -12.18
CA TYR A 314 -10.33 -1.08 -12.05
C TYR A 314 -9.92 -0.87 -10.59
N GLY A 315 -10.88 -0.49 -9.72
CA GLY A 315 -10.63 -0.34 -8.29
C GLY A 315 -10.17 -1.66 -7.63
N THR A 316 -10.79 -2.77 -8.01
CA THR A 316 -10.44 -4.12 -7.53
C THR A 316 -9.02 -4.50 -7.89
N LEU A 317 -8.61 -4.29 -9.15
CA LEU A 317 -7.25 -4.59 -9.62
C LEU A 317 -6.21 -3.69 -8.95
N LEU A 318 -6.51 -2.42 -8.70
CA LEU A 318 -5.59 -1.52 -7.98
C LEU A 318 -5.43 -1.90 -6.51
N PHE A 319 -6.53 -2.07 -5.76
CA PHE A 319 -6.46 -2.36 -4.33
C PHE A 319 -6.11 -3.81 -4.01
N LEU A 320 -6.81 -4.77 -4.62
CA LEU A 320 -6.62 -6.20 -4.33
C LEU A 320 -5.55 -6.82 -5.22
N GLY A 321 -5.43 -6.42 -6.48
CA GLY A 321 -4.43 -6.95 -7.42
C GLY A 321 -3.03 -6.37 -7.20
N TRP A 322 -2.91 -5.04 -7.15
CA TRP A 322 -1.62 -4.38 -7.10
C TRP A 322 -1.16 -4.07 -5.66
N ILE A 323 -1.88 -3.20 -4.93
CA ILE A 323 -1.45 -2.74 -3.60
C ILE A 323 -1.37 -3.92 -2.62
N SER A 324 -2.45 -4.71 -2.49
CA SER A 324 -2.46 -5.87 -1.61
C SER A 324 -1.44 -6.92 -2.04
N GLY A 325 -1.27 -7.17 -3.34
CA GLY A 325 -0.28 -8.13 -3.84
C GLY A 325 1.15 -7.77 -3.44
N ILE A 326 1.53 -6.48 -3.51
CA ILE A 326 2.84 -6.02 -3.03
C ILE A 326 2.96 -6.19 -1.52
N ILE A 327 1.96 -5.76 -0.74
CA ILE A 327 2.00 -5.83 0.72
C ILE A 327 2.14 -7.28 1.19
N LEU A 328 1.30 -8.19 0.69
CA LEU A 328 1.36 -9.63 1.00
C LEU A 328 2.75 -10.22 0.70
N GLY A 329 3.40 -9.77 -0.37
CA GLY A 329 4.74 -10.21 -0.74
C GLY A 329 5.86 -9.63 0.12
N LYS A 330 5.74 -8.35 0.50
CA LYS A 330 6.78 -7.63 1.23
C LYS A 330 6.70 -7.82 2.75
N THR A 331 5.53 -8.03 3.33
CA THR A 331 5.39 -8.26 4.78
C THR A 331 6.30 -9.38 5.27
N PHE A 332 6.33 -10.53 4.60
CA PHE A 332 7.17 -11.68 5.03
C PHE A 332 8.65 -11.55 4.65
N LYS A 333 9.04 -10.40 4.12
CA LYS A 333 10.43 -9.98 3.95
C LYS A 333 10.85 -8.95 4.99
N THR A 334 9.95 -8.03 5.32
CA THR A 334 10.21 -6.93 6.24
C THR A 334 9.96 -7.32 7.68
N LEU A 335 8.77 -7.81 8.01
CA LEU A 335 8.35 -8.08 9.38
C LEU A 335 9.22 -9.16 10.06
N PRO A 336 9.49 -10.33 9.46
CA PRO A 336 10.40 -11.31 10.06
C PRO A 336 11.82 -10.77 10.23
N PHE A 337 12.28 -9.90 9.34
CA PHE A 337 13.60 -9.28 9.48
C PHE A 337 13.65 -8.30 10.66
N ILE A 338 12.60 -7.51 10.86
CA ILE A 338 12.49 -6.58 12.01
C ILE A 338 12.54 -7.36 13.33
N ILE A 339 11.67 -8.36 13.49
CA ILE A 339 11.63 -9.19 14.70
C ILE A 339 12.95 -9.96 14.87
N TRP A 340 13.52 -10.49 13.79
CA TRP A 340 14.79 -11.19 13.89
C TRP A 340 15.93 -10.27 14.37
N ASN A 341 15.96 -9.03 13.89
CA ASN A 341 16.99 -8.05 14.26
C ASN A 341 16.93 -7.70 15.75
N GLU A 342 15.75 -7.59 16.33
CA GLU A 342 15.59 -7.38 17.76
C GLU A 342 16.11 -8.58 18.58
N HIS A 343 15.62 -9.78 18.26
CA HIS A 343 15.87 -10.96 19.08
C HIS A 343 17.28 -11.55 18.90
N TYR A 344 17.85 -11.47 17.71
CA TYR A 344 19.04 -12.26 17.34
C TYR A 344 20.23 -11.44 16.87
N ARG A 345 20.12 -10.13 16.62
CA ARG A 345 21.27 -9.33 16.13
C ARG A 345 22.51 -9.45 17.01
N LYS A 346 22.34 -9.38 18.34
CA LYS A 346 23.45 -9.48 19.31
C LYS A 346 24.00 -10.91 19.49
N LEU A 347 23.23 -11.91 19.05
CA LEU A 347 23.53 -13.34 19.16
C LEU A 347 24.14 -13.89 17.86
N ASN A 348 23.94 -13.20 16.74
CA ASN A 348 24.44 -13.61 15.44
C ASN A 348 25.98 -13.68 15.43
N GLY A 349 26.52 -14.77 14.91
CA GLY A 349 27.97 -15.05 14.92
C GLY A 349 28.51 -15.57 16.26
N LYS A 350 27.72 -15.55 17.34
CA LYS A 350 28.09 -16.13 18.64
C LYS A 350 27.45 -17.50 18.88
N VAL A 351 26.19 -17.65 18.47
CA VAL A 351 25.44 -18.90 18.59
C VAL A 351 24.68 -19.18 17.29
N LYS A 352 24.27 -20.44 17.11
CA LYS A 352 23.41 -20.81 15.99
C LYS A 352 22.01 -20.23 16.21
N VAL A 353 21.65 -19.24 15.38
CA VAL A 353 20.35 -18.55 15.41
C VAL A 353 19.49 -18.96 14.20
N PRO A 354 18.15 -18.94 14.31
CA PRO A 354 17.27 -19.16 13.16
C PRO A 354 17.48 -18.06 12.11
N MET A 355 17.14 -18.35 10.85
CA MET A 355 17.09 -17.33 9.79
C MET A 355 15.74 -16.59 9.83
N PRO A 356 15.63 -15.33 9.34
CA PRO A 356 14.35 -14.61 9.27
C PRO A 356 13.22 -15.39 8.59
N LYS A 357 13.54 -16.22 7.58
CA LYS A 357 12.55 -17.07 6.89
C LYS A 357 11.94 -18.17 7.76
N HIS A 358 12.56 -18.52 8.89
CA HIS A 358 12.07 -19.54 9.82
C HIS A 358 11.08 -18.98 10.85
N LEU A 359 10.87 -17.65 10.90
CA LEU A 359 9.97 -17.02 11.87
C LEU A 359 8.49 -17.10 11.44
N TYR A 360 8.20 -17.42 10.18
CA TYR A 360 6.84 -17.64 9.67
C TYR A 360 6.68 -19.07 9.13
N ALA A 361 5.43 -19.49 8.85
CA ALA A 361 5.16 -20.78 8.22
C ALA A 361 5.14 -20.66 6.69
N GLU A 362 6.15 -21.25 6.03
CA GLU A 362 6.26 -21.22 4.57
C GLU A 362 5.09 -21.94 3.88
N GLY A 363 4.55 -22.99 4.49
CA GLY A 363 3.36 -23.69 4.00
C GLY A 363 2.14 -22.76 3.91
N LEU A 364 1.85 -22.01 4.98
CA LEU A 364 0.77 -21.02 4.99
C LEU A 364 0.99 -19.93 3.93
N LEU A 365 2.23 -19.48 3.71
CA LEU A 365 2.52 -18.49 2.65
C LEU A 365 2.27 -19.05 1.24
N LYS A 366 2.54 -20.35 1.01
CA LYS A 366 2.23 -21.00 -0.27
C LYS A 366 0.73 -21.15 -0.49
N TYR A 367 -0.03 -21.52 0.55
CA TYR A 367 -1.50 -21.56 0.49
C TYR A 367 -2.09 -20.18 0.25
N GLN A 368 -1.62 -19.17 0.98
CA GLN A 368 -1.98 -17.77 0.78
C GLN A 368 -1.76 -17.34 -0.67
N PHE A 369 -0.60 -17.63 -1.26
CA PHE A 369 -0.29 -17.24 -2.65
C PHE A 369 -1.20 -17.91 -3.68
N ARG A 370 -1.45 -19.21 -3.56
CA ARG A 370 -2.35 -19.95 -4.46
C ARG A 370 -3.79 -19.47 -4.33
N GLY A 371 -4.28 -19.36 -3.09
CA GLY A 371 -5.61 -18.84 -2.79
C GLY A 371 -5.80 -17.42 -3.30
N TYR A 372 -4.78 -16.57 -3.18
CA TYR A 372 -4.80 -15.19 -3.67
C TYR A 372 -4.98 -15.11 -5.20
N ILE A 373 -4.27 -15.94 -5.97
CA ILE A 373 -4.44 -15.99 -7.43
C ILE A 373 -5.86 -16.43 -7.79
N ILE A 374 -6.33 -17.52 -7.17
CA ILE A 374 -7.67 -18.07 -7.42
C ILE A 374 -8.73 -17.03 -7.09
N ALA A 375 -8.65 -16.40 -5.92
CA ALA A 375 -9.59 -15.41 -5.46
C ALA A 375 -9.62 -14.17 -6.37
N LEU A 376 -8.44 -13.66 -6.79
CA LEU A 376 -8.37 -12.50 -7.67
C LEU A 376 -8.96 -12.78 -9.06
N LEU A 377 -8.65 -13.95 -9.65
CA LEU A 377 -9.19 -14.35 -10.96
C LEU A 377 -10.70 -14.59 -10.91
N LEU A 378 -11.19 -15.31 -9.89
CA LEU A 378 -12.62 -15.54 -9.70
C LEU A 378 -13.36 -14.23 -9.44
N LEU A 379 -12.79 -13.32 -8.64
CA LEU A 379 -13.42 -12.04 -8.36
C LEU A 379 -13.54 -11.19 -9.64
N ALA A 380 -12.46 -11.12 -10.44
CA ALA A 380 -12.49 -10.44 -11.73
C ALA A 380 -13.53 -11.05 -12.68
N ALA A 381 -13.58 -12.39 -12.77
CA ALA A 381 -14.57 -13.10 -13.58
C ALA A 381 -16.00 -12.84 -13.09
N GLY A 382 -16.23 -12.87 -11.78
CA GLY A 382 -17.51 -12.58 -11.15
C GLY A 382 -18.00 -11.16 -11.44
N ILE A 383 -17.12 -10.16 -11.35
CA ILE A 383 -17.43 -8.76 -11.69
C ILE A 383 -17.77 -8.63 -13.19
N LEU A 384 -16.98 -9.25 -14.08
CA LEU A 384 -17.18 -9.15 -15.53
C LEU A 384 -18.48 -9.79 -16.00
N THR A 385 -18.84 -10.93 -15.39
CA THR A 385 -20.07 -11.69 -15.68
C THR A 385 -21.29 -11.20 -14.89
N GLY A 386 -21.09 -10.38 -13.85
CA GLY A 386 -22.14 -9.99 -12.92
C GLY A 386 -22.65 -11.13 -12.03
N SER A 387 -21.92 -12.24 -11.94
CA SER A 387 -22.36 -13.45 -11.22
C SER A 387 -22.10 -13.35 -9.72
N LEU A 388 -23.16 -13.07 -8.95
CA LEU A 388 -23.09 -12.97 -7.48
C LEU A 388 -22.54 -14.25 -6.79
N PRO A 389 -22.93 -15.48 -7.19
CA PRO A 389 -22.34 -16.70 -6.61
C PRO A 389 -20.83 -16.78 -6.81
N VAL A 390 -20.34 -16.40 -8.00
CA VAL A 390 -18.90 -16.39 -8.31
C VAL A 390 -18.18 -15.33 -7.47
N ILE A 391 -18.76 -14.14 -7.34
CA ILE A 391 -18.22 -13.06 -6.48
C ILE A 391 -18.12 -13.54 -5.03
N ARG A 392 -19.20 -14.09 -4.46
CA ARG A 392 -19.21 -14.61 -3.07
C ARG A 392 -18.19 -15.73 -2.88
N GLY A 393 -18.11 -16.66 -3.83
CA GLY A 393 -17.11 -17.73 -3.81
C GLY A 393 -15.67 -17.18 -3.80
N ALA A 394 -15.38 -16.20 -4.65
CA ALA A 394 -14.07 -15.53 -4.69
C ALA A 394 -13.73 -14.84 -3.34
N LEU A 395 -14.72 -14.17 -2.74
CA LEU A 395 -14.55 -13.45 -1.48
C LEU A 395 -14.37 -14.39 -0.28
N LEU A 396 -15.01 -15.56 -0.27
CA LEU A 396 -14.72 -16.62 0.71
C LEU A 396 -13.28 -17.11 0.62
N VAL A 397 -12.75 -17.28 -0.60
CA VAL A 397 -11.33 -17.62 -0.78
C VAL A 397 -10.43 -16.49 -0.29
N PHE A 398 -10.79 -15.22 -0.53
CA PHE A 398 -10.06 -14.06 0.01
C PHE A 398 -10.06 -14.02 1.55
N ILE A 399 -11.15 -14.38 2.22
CA ILE A 399 -11.17 -14.52 3.69
C ILE A 399 -10.17 -15.58 4.12
N GLY A 400 -10.11 -16.73 3.44
CA GLY A 400 -9.09 -17.76 3.71
C GLY A 400 -7.65 -17.26 3.52
N VAL A 401 -7.41 -16.44 2.49
CA VAL A 401 -6.12 -15.77 2.25
C VAL A 401 -5.78 -14.81 3.41
N ALA A 402 -6.74 -14.01 3.87
CA ALA A 402 -6.56 -13.11 5.00
C ALA A 402 -6.30 -13.87 6.30
N CYS A 403 -6.99 -14.97 6.57
CA CYS A 403 -6.72 -15.83 7.72
C CYS A 403 -5.29 -16.38 7.69
N CYS A 404 -4.83 -16.90 6.54
CA CYS A 404 -3.45 -17.38 6.39
C CYS A 404 -2.43 -16.25 6.65
N TYR A 405 -2.70 -15.05 6.16
CA TYR A 405 -1.86 -13.87 6.38
C TYR A 405 -1.80 -13.49 7.86
N CYS A 406 -2.96 -13.36 8.52
CA CYS A 406 -3.07 -13.01 9.93
C CYS A 406 -2.37 -14.03 10.83
N LEU A 407 -2.56 -15.33 10.60
CA LEU A 407 -1.90 -16.39 11.37
C LEU A 407 -0.38 -16.31 11.24
N ASN A 408 0.14 -16.05 10.04
CA ASN A 408 1.58 -15.87 9.86
C ASN A 408 2.11 -14.58 10.48
N VAL A 409 1.38 -13.47 10.39
CA VAL A 409 1.75 -12.21 11.05
C VAL A 409 1.78 -12.40 12.57
N ALA A 410 0.75 -13.01 13.15
CA ALA A 410 0.69 -13.32 14.58
C ALA A 410 1.84 -14.22 15.01
N LYS A 411 2.14 -15.28 14.24
CA LYS A 411 3.29 -16.16 14.50
C LYS A 411 4.62 -15.40 14.57
N VAL A 412 4.82 -14.43 13.67
CA VAL A 412 6.05 -13.61 13.63
C VAL A 412 6.07 -12.62 14.79
N LEU A 413 4.96 -11.93 15.07
CA LEU A 413 4.87 -10.94 16.16
C LEU A 413 5.02 -11.58 17.55
N MET A 414 4.52 -12.81 17.72
CA MET A 414 4.59 -13.55 18.99
C MET A 414 5.86 -14.41 19.11
N HIS A 415 6.82 -14.23 18.20
CA HIS A 415 8.06 -14.99 18.23
C HIS A 415 8.84 -14.73 19.51
N LYS A 416 9.34 -15.80 20.12
CA LYS A 416 10.20 -15.73 21.31
C LYS A 416 11.64 -16.09 20.93
N THR A 417 12.60 -15.54 21.66
CA THR A 417 14.02 -15.89 21.47
C THR A 417 14.20 -17.39 21.71
N LYS A 418 14.75 -18.09 20.73
CA LYS A 418 15.15 -19.50 20.82
C LYS A 418 16.62 -19.60 20.45
N THR A 419 17.47 -20.01 21.39
CA THR A 419 18.84 -20.45 21.12
C THR A 419 18.80 -21.95 20.78
N ALA A 420 19.75 -22.43 19.97
CA ALA A 420 19.79 -23.84 19.57
C ALA A 420 19.94 -24.83 20.74
N ASP A 421 20.32 -24.34 21.93
CA ASP A 421 20.47 -25.13 23.16
C ASP A 421 19.23 -25.08 24.09
N GLY A 422 18.08 -24.60 23.59
CA GLY A 422 16.80 -24.68 24.31
C GLY A 422 16.63 -23.74 25.51
N ASN A 423 17.69 -23.03 25.94
CA ASN A 423 17.58 -22.12 27.08
C ASN A 423 16.93 -20.78 26.71
N ILE A 424 15.73 -20.60 27.24
CA ILE A 424 14.96 -19.36 27.26
C ILE A 424 15.68 -18.39 28.20
N SER A 425 16.40 -17.39 27.66
CA SER A 425 16.77 -16.23 28.49
C SER A 425 15.52 -15.38 28.67
N LYS A 426 15.12 -15.20 29.93
CA LYS A 426 14.00 -14.35 30.37
C LYS A 426 14.06 -12.94 29.82
#